data_AF-A0A533TGV2-F1
#
_entry.id   AF-A0A533TGV2-F1
#
_cell.length_a   1.000
_cell.length_b   1.000
_cell.length_c   1.000
_cell.angle_alpha   90.00
_cell.angle_beta   90.00
_cell.angle_gamma   90.00
#
_symmetry.space_group_name_H-M   'P 1'
#
loop_
_entity.id
_entity.type
_entity.pdbx_description
1 polymer ?
#
loop_
_entity_poly.entity_id
_entity_poly.type
_entity_poly.pdbx_seq_one_letter_code
_entity_poly.pdbx_strand_id
1 'polypeptide(L)'
;MTILQSVIQRMANNSASSKAWCITLVSAILVIVADKAKPQYAWIAVIPTILFFVLDSYYLALEKGIRNAYNDFIKKLHTQALLADDLFVVVPQGGLFGLFVKSMMSFSVWPFYLTLYGMIYAAKVFVI
;
A
#
# COMPACT_ATOMS: atom_id res chain seq x y z
N MET A 1 20.71 8.40 -11.38
CA MET A 1 19.58 7.54 -11.81
C MET A 1 19.38 6.31 -10.93
N THR A 2 20.43 5.64 -10.43
CA THR A 2 20.34 4.39 -9.65
C THR A 2 19.77 4.53 -8.23
N ILE A 3 20.05 5.63 -7.51
CA ILE A 3 19.60 5.82 -6.12
C ILE A 3 18.07 6.00 -6.03
N LEU A 4 17.48 6.80 -6.91
CA LEU A 4 16.02 7.00 -6.88
C LEU A 4 15.28 5.71 -7.24
N GLN A 5 15.75 5.00 -8.27
CA GLN A 5 15.16 3.74 -8.68
C GLN A 5 15.28 2.69 -7.58
N SER A 6 16.40 2.65 -6.83
CA SER A 6 16.55 1.72 -5.70
C SER A 6 15.61 2.06 -4.55
N VAL A 7 15.33 3.34 -4.27
CA VAL A 7 14.33 3.74 -3.28
C VAL A 7 12.93 3.34 -3.73
N ILE A 8 12.55 3.62 -4.98
CA ILE A 8 11.25 3.20 -5.56
C ILE A 8 11.08 1.67 -5.45
N GLN A 9 12.10 0.91 -5.83
CA GLN A 9 12.09 -0.55 -5.76
C GLN A 9 11.91 -1.06 -4.33
N ARG A 10 12.58 -0.45 -3.34
CA ARG A 10 12.41 -0.80 -1.93
C ARG A 10 10.96 -0.58 -1.46
N MET A 11 10.30 0.47 -1.93
CA MET A 11 8.92 0.76 -1.53
C MET A 11 7.90 -0.13 -2.23
N ALA A 12 8.10 -0.43 -3.51
CA ALA A 12 7.32 -1.43 -4.23
C ALA A 12 7.43 -2.82 -3.56
N ASN A 13 8.66 -3.22 -3.19
CA ASN A 13 8.90 -4.46 -2.47
C ASN A 13 8.19 -4.47 -1.10
N ASN A 14 8.24 -3.37 -0.35
CA ASN A 14 7.59 -3.29 0.95
C ASN A 14 6.04 -3.32 0.85
N SER A 15 5.47 -2.67 -0.16
CA SER A 15 4.05 -2.78 -0.51
C SER A 15 3.65 -4.24 -0.82
N ALA A 16 4.44 -4.93 -1.66
CA ALA A 16 4.20 -6.34 -1.97
C ALA A 16 4.30 -7.26 -0.73
N SER A 17 5.30 -7.05 0.13
CA SER A 17 5.43 -7.78 1.40
C SER A 17 4.24 -7.55 2.32
N SER A 18 3.71 -6.32 2.38
CA SER A 18 2.52 -5.99 3.16
C SER A 18 1.29 -6.77 2.70
N LYS A 19 1.10 -6.93 1.38
CA LYS A 19 0.03 -7.76 0.81
C LYS A 19 0.21 -9.25 1.14
N ALA A 20 1.43 -9.77 1.05
CA ALA A 20 1.72 -11.16 1.37
C ALA A 20 1.40 -11.49 2.85
N TRP A 21 1.85 -10.66 3.78
CA TRP A 21 1.57 -10.83 5.21
C TRP A 21 0.09 -10.67 5.55
N CYS A 22 -0.63 -9.79 4.86
CA CYS A 22 -2.09 -9.67 4.97
C CYS A 22 -2.78 -10.99 4.62
N ILE A 23 -2.44 -11.60 3.48
CA ILE A 23 -3.02 -12.90 3.06
C ILE A 23 -2.73 -13.98 4.08
N THR A 24 -1.48 -14.08 4.55
CA THR A 24 -1.08 -15.11 5.53
C THR A 24 -1.86 -14.96 6.84
N LEU A 25 -1.96 -13.75 7.39
CA LEU A 25 -2.68 -13.49 8.63
C LEU A 25 -4.19 -13.72 8.49
N VAL A 26 -4.79 -13.21 7.43
CA VAL A 26 -6.23 -13.39 7.19
C VAL A 26 -6.55 -14.87 6.98
N SER A 27 -5.76 -15.60 6.19
CA SER A 27 -5.92 -17.04 5.98
C SER A 27 -5.83 -17.82 7.30
N ALA A 28 -4.81 -17.55 8.12
CA ALA A 28 -4.64 -18.22 9.41
C ALA A 28 -5.84 -17.96 10.35
N ILE A 29 -6.34 -16.73 10.41
CA ILE A 29 -7.52 -16.38 11.24
C ILE A 29 -8.76 -17.12 10.71
N LEU A 30 -8.98 -17.14 9.39
CA LEU A 30 -10.14 -17.82 8.80
C LEU A 30 -10.14 -19.33 9.09
N VAL A 31 -8.98 -19.99 9.01
CA VAL A 31 -8.85 -21.42 9.34
C VAL A 31 -9.21 -21.68 10.81
N ILE A 32 -8.72 -20.85 11.74
CA ILE A 32 -9.03 -20.98 13.17
C ILE A 32 -10.52 -20.74 13.44
N VAL A 33 -11.14 -19.78 12.76
CA VAL A 33 -12.57 -19.47 12.92
C VAL A 33 -13.45 -20.59 12.39
N ALA A 34 -13.07 -21.19 11.26
CA ALA A 34 -13.74 -22.36 10.69
C ALA A 34 -13.67 -23.56 11.65
N ASP A 35 -12.50 -23.83 12.22
CA ASP A 35 -12.29 -24.93 13.18
C ASP A 35 -13.08 -24.75 14.48
N LYS A 36 -13.20 -23.51 14.96
CA LYS A 36 -13.96 -23.18 16.19
C LYS A 36 -15.48 -23.14 16.00
N ALA A 37 -15.99 -23.28 14.77
CA ALA A 37 -17.42 -23.19 14.40
C ALA A 37 -18.14 -21.93 14.93
N LYS A 38 -17.41 -20.82 15.10
CA LYS A 38 -17.95 -19.55 15.63
C LYS A 38 -17.74 -18.45 14.59
N PRO A 39 -18.64 -18.32 13.59
CA PRO A 39 -18.46 -17.41 12.44
C PRO A 39 -18.41 -15.93 12.84
N GLN A 40 -18.87 -15.60 14.05
CA GLN A 40 -18.80 -14.27 14.65
C GLN A 40 -17.36 -13.75 14.79
N TYR A 41 -16.37 -14.64 14.93
CA TYR A 41 -14.96 -14.25 15.06
C TYR A 41 -14.29 -13.96 13.71
N ALA A 42 -14.93 -14.21 12.57
CA ALA A 42 -14.40 -13.85 11.25
C ALA A 42 -14.15 -12.33 11.12
N TRP A 43 -14.91 -11.51 11.87
CA TRP A 43 -14.72 -10.06 11.94
C TRP A 43 -13.34 -9.66 12.50
N ILE A 44 -12.67 -10.52 13.25
CA ILE A 44 -11.31 -10.25 13.76
C ILE A 44 -10.31 -10.14 12.59
N ALA A 45 -10.53 -10.85 11.48
CA ALA A 45 -9.68 -10.77 10.29
C ALA A 45 -9.76 -9.40 9.57
N VAL A 46 -10.79 -8.60 9.87
CA VAL A 46 -10.93 -7.24 9.31
C VAL A 46 -9.85 -6.31 9.88
N ILE A 47 -9.43 -6.52 11.13
CA ILE A 47 -8.41 -5.69 11.80
C ILE A 47 -7.07 -5.71 11.04
N PRO A 48 -6.42 -6.87 10.80
CA PRO A 48 -5.19 -6.90 10.01
C PRO A 48 -5.44 -6.45 8.56
N THR A 49 -6.61 -6.75 7.98
CA THR A 49 -6.96 -6.30 6.62
C THR A 49 -6.89 -4.78 6.51
N ILE A 50 -7.52 -4.03 7.42
CA ILE A 50 -7.47 -2.55 7.41
C ILE A 50 -6.06 -2.04 7.70
N LEU A 51 -5.33 -2.66 8.62
CA LEU A 51 -3.98 -2.24 8.96
C LEU A 51 -3.02 -2.38 7.76
N PHE A 52 -3.04 -3.51 7.07
CA PHE A 52 -2.25 -3.71 5.86
C PHE A 52 -2.75 -2.88 4.67
N PHE A 53 -4.04 -2.53 4.62
CA PHE A 53 -4.60 -1.59 3.63
C PHE A 53 -3.97 -0.20 3.76
N VAL A 54 -3.92 0.30 4.98
CA VAL A 54 -3.30 1.59 5.29
C VAL A 54 -1.81 1.53 4.95
N LEU A 55 -1.12 0.46 5.35
CA LEU A 55 0.31 0.29 5.06
C LEU A 55 0.58 0.27 3.54
N ASP A 56 -0.17 -0.52 2.79
CA ASP A 56 -0.03 -0.63 1.34
C ASP A 56 -0.27 0.72 0.63
N SER A 57 -1.33 1.42 1.02
CA SER A 57 -1.67 2.75 0.50
C SER A 57 -0.59 3.79 0.83
N TYR A 58 0.05 3.67 2.00
CA TYR A 58 1.14 4.53 2.43
C TYR A 58 2.38 4.36 1.56
N TYR A 59 2.82 3.12 1.30
CA TYR A 59 3.98 2.88 0.43
C TYR A 59 3.73 3.35 -1.00
N LEU A 60 2.50 3.17 -1.51
CA LEU A 60 2.12 3.65 -2.84
C LEU A 60 2.09 5.19 -2.91
N ALA A 61 1.66 5.88 -1.85
CA ALA A 61 1.69 7.33 -1.76
C ALA A 61 3.12 7.88 -1.77
N LEU A 62 4.00 7.22 -1.03
CA LEU A 62 5.41 7.57 -0.95
C LEU A 62 6.06 7.38 -2.34
N GLU A 63 5.71 6.32 -3.08
CA GLU A 63 6.23 6.06 -4.43
C GLU A 63 5.87 7.19 -5.39
N LYS A 64 4.59 7.59 -5.38
CA LYS A 64 4.10 8.72 -6.17
C LYS A 64 4.79 10.03 -5.80
N GLY A 65 5.03 10.29 -4.51
CA GLY A 65 5.76 11.48 -4.04
C GLY A 65 7.19 11.54 -4.56
N ILE A 66 7.89 10.40 -4.55
CA ILE A 66 9.26 10.29 -5.09
C ILE A 66 9.28 10.46 -6.61
N ARG A 67 8.30 9.89 -7.32
CA ARG A 67 8.16 10.05 -8.77
C ARG A 67 7.88 11.48 -9.19
N ASN A 68 7.05 12.20 -8.43
CA ASN A 68 6.77 13.61 -8.69
C ASN A 68 8.01 14.48 -8.48
N ALA A 69 8.71 14.32 -7.35
CA ALA A 69 9.95 15.04 -7.07
C ALA A 69 10.99 14.84 -8.18
N TYR A 70 11.10 13.63 -8.73
CA TYR A 70 11.98 13.35 -9.86
C TYR A 70 11.55 14.03 -11.16
N ASN A 71 10.26 13.98 -11.51
CA ASN A 71 9.76 14.66 -12.70
C ASN A 71 9.99 16.17 -12.62
N ASP A 72 9.81 16.77 -11.45
CA ASP A 72 10.08 18.19 -11.23
C ASP A 72 11.59 18.51 -11.33
N PHE A 73 12.45 17.66 -10.78
CA PHE A 73 13.90 17.77 -10.94
C PHE A 73 14.33 17.73 -12.42
N ILE A 74 13.82 16.77 -13.20
CA ILE A 74 14.10 16.66 -14.65
C ILE A 74 13.60 17.89 -15.41
N LYS A 75 12.43 18.42 -15.04
CA LYS A 75 11.87 19.65 -15.64
C LYS A 75 12.75 20.88 -15.38
N LYS A 76 13.26 21.03 -14.14
CA LYS A 76 14.21 22.09 -13.78
C LYS A 76 15.56 21.95 -14.49
N LEU A 77 16.05 20.70 -14.63
CA LEU A 77 17.25 20.36 -15.41
C LEU A 77 17.16 20.84 -16.87
N HIS A 78 16.04 20.56 -17.54
CA HIS A 78 15.83 21.01 -18.92
C HIS A 78 15.65 22.52 -19.07
N THR A 79 15.24 23.22 -18.01
CA THR A 79 14.99 24.67 -18.04
C THR A 79 16.22 25.50 -17.61
N GLN A 80 17.39 24.86 -17.42
CA GLN A 80 18.67 25.51 -17.04
C GLN A 80 18.62 26.33 -15.72
N ALA A 81 17.62 26.10 -14.87
CA ALA A 81 17.43 26.79 -13.59
C ALA A 81 17.89 25.92 -12.41
N LEU A 82 19.10 25.36 -12.50
CA LEU A 82 19.64 24.47 -11.48
C LEU A 82 20.30 25.25 -10.35
N LEU A 83 19.67 25.24 -9.17
CA LEU A 83 20.29 25.63 -7.90
C LEU A 83 20.87 24.38 -7.21
N ALA A 84 22.07 24.52 -6.64
CA ALA A 84 22.80 23.43 -5.98
C ALA A 84 22.10 22.84 -4.75
N ASP A 85 21.13 23.56 -4.16
CA ASP A 85 20.34 23.12 -3.01
C ASP A 85 19.33 22.00 -3.32
N ASP A 86 18.92 21.83 -4.59
CA ASP A 86 17.98 20.77 -5.01
C ASP A 86 18.68 19.40 -5.22
N LEU A 87 20.01 19.36 -5.10
CA LEU A 87 20.82 18.18 -5.46
C LEU A 87 20.80 17.08 -4.38
N PHE A 88 20.43 17.41 -3.14
CA PHE A 88 20.58 16.50 -1.98
C PHE A 88 19.33 16.28 -1.13
N VAL A 89 18.20 16.93 -1.44
CA VAL A 89 16.99 16.83 -0.60
C VAL A 89 15.85 16.13 -1.33
N VAL A 90 15.82 14.80 -1.26
CA VAL A 90 14.69 13.99 -1.74
C VAL A 90 13.59 13.99 -0.67
N VAL A 91 12.92 15.13 -0.49
CA VAL A 91 11.67 15.17 0.29
C VAL A 91 10.53 14.82 -0.66
N PRO A 92 9.59 13.92 -0.29
CA PRO A 92 8.40 13.68 -1.10
C PRO A 92 7.66 15.00 -1.33
N GLN A 93 7.58 15.44 -2.59
CA GLN A 93 6.86 16.66 -2.97
C GLN A 93 5.40 16.35 -3.29
N GLY A 94 4.51 17.14 -2.70
CA GLY A 94 3.07 16.93 -2.67
C GLY A 94 2.62 16.43 -1.29
N GLY A 95 1.52 16.99 -0.77
CA GLY A 95 1.04 16.64 0.57
C GLY A 95 0.84 15.14 0.72
N LEU A 96 1.61 14.53 1.64
CA LEU A 96 1.61 13.08 1.88
C LEU A 96 0.20 12.52 2.07
N PHE A 97 -0.65 13.29 2.76
CA PHE A 97 -2.05 12.97 3.02
C PHE A 97 -2.92 12.96 1.76
N GLY A 98 -2.74 13.91 0.84
CA GLY A 98 -3.46 13.95 -0.43
C GLY A 98 -3.05 12.81 -1.37
N LEU A 99 -1.75 12.49 -1.41
CA LEU A 99 -1.23 11.33 -2.14
C LEU A 99 -1.69 10.01 -1.52
N PHE A 100 -1.80 9.94 -0.19
CA PHE A 100 -2.33 8.81 0.56
C PHE A 100 -3.79 8.52 0.20
N VAL A 101 -4.66 9.53 0.25
CA VAL A 101 -6.07 9.40 -0.14
C VAL A 101 -6.21 9.02 -1.62
N LYS A 102 -5.40 9.61 -2.50
CA LYS A 102 -5.38 9.27 -3.93
C LYS A 102 -4.81 7.86 -4.20
N SER A 103 -3.99 7.34 -3.30
CA SER A 103 -3.48 5.96 -3.35
C SER A 103 -4.48 4.94 -2.81
N MET A 104 -5.24 5.29 -1.77
CA MET A 104 -6.36 4.48 -1.28
C MET A 104 -7.43 4.27 -2.36
N MET A 105 -7.72 5.29 -3.18
CA MET A 105 -8.66 5.19 -4.30
C MET A 105 -8.03 4.63 -5.59
N SER A 106 -6.80 4.14 -5.54
CA SER A 106 -6.11 3.64 -6.72
C SER A 106 -6.65 2.26 -7.12
N PHE A 107 -6.85 2.07 -8.43
CA PHE A 107 -7.38 0.82 -9.01
C PHE A 107 -6.58 -0.44 -8.65
N SER A 108 -5.30 -0.30 -8.25
CA SER A 108 -4.45 -1.43 -7.83
C SER A 108 -4.80 -1.97 -6.43
N VAL A 109 -5.50 -1.20 -5.61
CA VAL A 109 -5.83 -1.55 -4.23
C VAL A 109 -7.21 -2.22 -4.17
N TRP A 110 -8.19 -1.68 -4.91
CA TRP A 110 -9.58 -2.15 -4.89
C TRP A 110 -9.76 -3.66 -5.11
N PRO A 111 -9.24 -4.28 -6.17
CA PRO A 111 -9.47 -5.69 -6.45
C PRO A 111 -9.00 -6.61 -5.32
N PHE A 112 -7.89 -6.27 -4.67
CA PHE A 112 -7.27 -7.08 -3.63
C PHE A 112 -8.06 -7.07 -2.31
N TYR A 113 -8.56 -5.89 -1.92
CA TYR A 113 -9.33 -5.77 -0.69
C TYR A 113 -10.78 -6.20 -0.88
N LEU A 114 -11.31 -6.07 -2.10
CA LEU A 114 -12.62 -6.60 -2.46
C LEU A 114 -12.61 -8.14 -2.47
N THR A 115 -11.55 -8.78 -2.98
CA THR A 115 -11.41 -10.24 -2.86
C THR A 115 -11.23 -10.71 -1.43
N LEU A 116 -10.43 -10.01 -0.60
CA LEU A 116 -10.30 -10.31 0.83
C LEU A 116 -11.63 -10.19 1.59
N TYR A 117 -12.38 -9.12 1.34
CA TYR A 117 -13.71 -8.95 1.92
C TYR A 117 -14.68 -10.05 1.45
N GLY A 118 -14.62 -10.40 0.16
CA GLY A 118 -15.38 -11.54 -0.39
C GLY A 118 -15.04 -12.87 0.28
N MET A 119 -13.76 -13.13 0.55
CA MET A 119 -13.33 -14.33 1.29
C MET A 119 -13.85 -14.35 2.73
N ILE A 120 -13.79 -13.22 3.45
CA ILE A 120 -14.33 -13.12 4.80
C ILE A 120 -15.85 -13.35 4.80
N TYR A 121 -16.56 -12.78 3.83
CA TYR A 121 -18.00 -12.99 3.66
C TYR A 121 -18.34 -14.45 3.36
N ALA A 122 -17.60 -15.08 2.43
CA ALA A 122 -17.77 -16.50 2.10
C ALA A 122 -17.53 -17.38 3.33
N ALA A 123 -16.45 -17.17 4.08
CA ALA A 123 -16.18 -17.91 5.31
C ALA A 123 -17.32 -17.77 6.34
N LYS A 124 -17.93 -16.59 6.46
CA LYS A 124 -19.09 -16.38 7.32
C LYS A 124 -20.35 -17.11 6.83
N VAL A 125 -20.53 -17.29 5.52
CA VAL A 125 -21.67 -18.01 4.93
C VAL A 125 -21.50 -19.53 5.01
N PHE A 126 -20.29 -20.05 4.77
CA PHE A 126 -20.01 -21.50 4.78
C PHE A 126 -19.86 -22.12 6.18
N VAL A 127 -19.61 -21.31 7.22
CA VAL A 127 -19.48 -21.77 8.62
C VAL A 127 -20.83 -21.69 9.38
N ILE A 128 -21.94 -21.39 8.67
CA ILE A 128 -23.33 -21.52 9.17
C ILE A 128 -23.91 -22.84 8.68
#